data_AF-A0A958K9I6-F1
#
_entry.id   AF-A0A958K9I6-F1
#
_cell.length_a   1.000
_cell.length_b   1.000
_cell.length_c   1.000
_cell.angle_alpha   90.00
_cell.angle_beta   90.00
_cell.angle_gamma   90.00
#
_symmetry.space_group_name_H-M   'P 1'
#
loop_
_entity.id
_entity.type
_entity.pdbx_description
1 polymer ?
#
loop_
_entity_poly.entity_id
_entity_poly.type
_entity_poly.pdbx_seq_one_letter_code
_entity_poly.pdbx_strand_id
1 'polypeptide(L)'
;MRDVVSSELPAIGRGPSRDVFEVLMPSHDDMIETLEHEMRRGGVDAFKFRNPRLTLAQAERLCERLQDSELHGIYPFDLPGTQKVWEGVDHRGVSYRQIATRQYLERHYGSSETDADFRSIEGFRRVLREFTYSHFTSEPINRFGTRLAGMAQYFAPAPHLGQTCVLEVVHGDPELSEVRAFGVSVADFTYSGEYSDKSGAPLPSTLSALKSLVCSIAGIYEEETGTTLDIRRPEDFAKILPRLTRTAFSTVPVSNWGTTIDGILDSVLYRSDAPSAYLDLISRDEDFVAIRKIGIREWDFQSPNETWSIRNASGVLEPTELAREFTGTLIKQLGEKLGVDPTSPMGFREVLARLKTDTYQKTKVGFWGTTGMSCLRQAYGGSVSAAVLDLISTAPQYFQIRLIGILPEDFPRAPNNYWKDPAGNPSANARRIMLRWLAMIARDQGLDLETEEGVVKAQKYISPKRARKAELNFWGTTPFGVLQSAYDGESKSVIDDLRSNGSKIG
;
A
#
# COMPACT_ATOMS: atom_id res chain seq x y z
N MET A 1 -52.13 19.98 -47.68
CA MET A 1 -53.40 20.45 -48.28
C MET A 1 -54.29 20.93 -47.15
N ARG A 2 -54.73 22.20 -47.25
CA ARG A 2 -55.72 22.94 -46.43
C ARG A 2 -55.23 23.37 -45.04
N ASP A 3 -54.85 24.64 -44.88
CA ASP A 3 -55.65 25.90 -44.82
C ASP A 3 -56.14 26.14 -43.38
N VAL A 4 -55.51 27.07 -42.64
CA VAL A 4 -55.78 28.52 -42.58
C VAL A 4 -57.12 28.82 -41.89
N VAL A 5 -57.05 29.24 -40.62
CA VAL A 5 -57.84 30.36 -40.10
C VAL A 5 -56.95 31.17 -39.14
N SER A 6 -56.75 32.42 -39.54
CA SER A 6 -56.17 33.53 -38.79
C SER A 6 -57.15 34.06 -37.73
N SER A 7 -56.63 34.45 -36.57
CA SER A 7 -57.26 35.48 -35.75
C SER A 7 -56.19 36.46 -35.27
N GLU A 8 -56.34 37.69 -35.72
CA GLU A 8 -55.52 38.85 -35.44
C GLU A 8 -55.51 39.19 -33.94
N LEU A 9 -54.32 39.47 -33.39
CA LEU A 9 -54.14 40.22 -32.15
C LEU A 9 -53.20 41.39 -32.46
N PRO A 10 -53.53 42.62 -32.02
CA PRO A 10 -52.79 43.81 -32.38
C PRO A 10 -51.44 43.87 -31.68
N ALA A 11 -50.46 44.41 -32.41
CA ALA A 11 -49.11 44.68 -31.96
C ALA A 11 -49.10 45.60 -30.73
N ILE A 12 -48.77 45.02 -29.57
CA ILE A 12 -48.42 45.80 -28.38
C ILE A 12 -46.92 46.07 -28.42
N GLY A 13 -46.62 47.35 -28.64
CA GLY A 13 -45.47 48.10 -28.12
C GLY A 13 -44.12 47.39 -28.04
N ARG A 14 -43.20 47.84 -28.88
CA ARG A 14 -41.75 47.79 -28.59
C ARG A 14 -41.54 48.24 -27.15
N GLY A 15 -41.12 47.32 -26.28
CA GLY A 15 -40.62 47.65 -24.96
C GLY A 15 -39.49 48.69 -25.09
N PRO A 16 -39.35 49.59 -24.10
CA PRO A 16 -38.37 50.66 -24.16
C PRO A 16 -36.97 50.07 -24.39
N SER A 17 -36.18 50.75 -25.23
CA SER A 17 -34.80 50.40 -25.49
C SER A 17 -34.01 50.36 -24.19
N ARG A 18 -32.98 49.52 -24.18
CA ARG A 18 -32.03 49.29 -23.08
C ARG A 18 -31.20 50.52 -22.69
N ASP A 19 -31.54 51.71 -23.19
CA ASP A 19 -30.78 52.95 -23.06
C ASP A 19 -31.47 53.99 -22.15
N VAL A 20 -32.47 53.60 -21.37
CA VAL A 20 -33.13 54.48 -20.36
C VAL A 20 -33.23 53.79 -18.99
N PHE A 21 -32.16 53.15 -18.55
CA PHE A 21 -31.95 52.72 -17.16
C PHE A 21 -30.55 53.10 -16.64
N GLU A 22 -30.06 54.28 -16.99
CA GLU A 22 -29.22 55.05 -16.06
C GLU A 22 -30.14 55.79 -15.09
N VAL A 23 -30.95 55.02 -14.35
CA VAL A 23 -31.55 55.53 -13.13
C VAL A 23 -30.40 55.65 -12.15
N LEU A 24 -30.06 56.89 -11.80
CA LEU A 24 -29.21 57.30 -10.68
C LEU A 24 -28.84 56.12 -9.79
N MET A 25 -27.66 55.52 -10.03
CA MET A 25 -27.08 54.60 -9.06
C MET A 25 -27.02 55.41 -7.76
N PRO A 26 -27.72 55.00 -6.70
CA PRO A 26 -27.66 55.69 -5.42
C PRO A 26 -26.19 55.92 -5.07
N SER A 27 -25.86 57.03 -4.43
CA SER A 27 -24.49 57.18 -3.95
C SER A 27 -24.13 55.95 -3.11
N HIS A 28 -22.86 55.57 -3.08
CA HIS A 28 -22.45 54.38 -2.32
C HIS A 28 -22.94 54.42 -0.86
N ASP A 29 -23.12 55.63 -0.30
CA ASP A 29 -23.63 55.84 1.05
C ASP A 29 -25.15 55.64 1.12
N ASP A 30 -25.94 56.11 0.13
CA ASP A 30 -27.40 55.88 0.07
C ASP A 30 -27.75 54.39 -0.02
N MET A 31 -26.93 53.61 -0.74
CA MET A 31 -27.11 52.16 -0.84
C MET A 31 -26.88 51.48 0.52
N ILE A 32 -25.82 51.85 1.24
CA ILE A 32 -25.50 51.29 2.56
C ILE A 32 -26.57 51.68 3.58
N GLU A 33 -27.07 52.91 3.55
CA GLU A 33 -28.18 53.36 4.40
C GLU A 33 -29.47 52.58 4.16
N THR A 34 -29.79 52.35 2.88
CA THR A 34 -30.97 51.56 2.51
C THR A 34 -30.85 50.13 3.02
N LEU A 35 -29.69 49.50 2.82
CA LEU A 35 -29.42 48.13 3.28
C LEU A 35 -29.43 48.03 4.81
N GLU A 36 -28.85 49.01 5.51
CA GLU A 36 -28.89 49.08 6.97
C GLU A 36 -30.33 49.14 7.49
N HIS A 37 -31.17 50.02 6.92
CA HIS A 37 -32.56 50.15 7.32
C HIS A 37 -33.35 48.86 7.06
N GLU A 38 -33.17 48.23 5.90
CA GLU A 38 -33.81 46.96 5.56
C GLU A 38 -33.37 45.83 6.53
N MET A 39 -32.07 45.73 6.84
CA MET A 39 -31.55 44.72 7.76
C MET A 39 -32.00 44.93 9.21
N ARG A 40 -32.08 46.18 9.69
CA ARG A 40 -32.65 46.48 11.02
C ARG A 40 -34.12 46.06 11.12
N ARG A 41 -34.86 46.10 10.00
CA ARG A 41 -36.29 45.77 9.95
C ARG A 41 -36.58 44.29 9.74
N GLY A 42 -35.80 43.61 8.90
CA GLY A 42 -36.06 42.23 8.45
C GLY A 42 -34.91 41.26 8.69
N GLY A 43 -33.89 41.66 9.46
CA GLY A 43 -32.71 40.85 9.76
C GLY A 43 -31.84 40.55 8.52
N VAL A 44 -30.98 39.54 8.66
CA VAL A 44 -30.08 39.09 7.57
C VAL A 44 -30.85 38.54 6.37
N ASP A 45 -32.08 38.04 6.58
CA ASP A 45 -32.89 37.49 5.49
C ASP A 45 -33.42 38.56 4.52
N ALA A 46 -33.64 39.79 5.00
CA ALA A 46 -33.96 40.92 4.11
C ALA A 46 -32.82 41.19 3.11
N PHE A 47 -31.58 41.06 3.56
CA PHE A 47 -30.40 41.20 2.71
C PHE A 47 -30.29 40.06 1.68
N LYS A 48 -30.53 38.81 2.11
CA LYS A 48 -30.54 37.61 1.23
C LYS A 48 -31.50 37.75 0.05
N PHE A 49 -32.66 38.36 0.27
CA PHE A 49 -33.67 38.56 -0.77
C PHE A 49 -33.21 39.53 -1.87
N ARG A 50 -32.47 40.57 -1.51
CA ARG A 50 -31.92 41.57 -2.45
C ARG A 50 -30.64 41.09 -3.14
N ASN A 51 -29.85 40.27 -2.46
CA ASN A 51 -28.55 39.75 -2.89
C ASN A 51 -27.63 40.82 -3.53
N PRO A 52 -27.41 41.97 -2.85
CA PRO A 52 -26.58 43.03 -3.38
C PRO A 52 -25.12 42.58 -3.46
N ARG A 53 -24.39 43.04 -4.49
CA ARG A 53 -22.94 42.79 -4.60
C ARG A 53 -22.19 43.91 -3.90
N LEU A 54 -21.65 43.63 -2.71
CA LEU A 54 -20.85 44.58 -1.94
C LEU A 54 -19.36 44.34 -2.14
N THR A 55 -18.56 45.41 -2.16
CA THR A 55 -17.12 45.30 -1.91
C THR A 55 -16.86 44.99 -0.43
N LEU A 56 -15.67 44.49 -0.09
CA LEU A 56 -15.33 44.19 1.30
C LEU A 56 -15.47 45.43 2.20
N ALA A 57 -14.95 46.58 1.78
CA ALA A 57 -15.04 47.83 2.54
C ALA A 57 -16.50 48.30 2.75
N GLN A 58 -17.37 48.07 1.77
CA GLN A 58 -18.79 48.37 1.89
C GLN A 58 -19.48 47.46 2.92
N ALA A 59 -19.18 46.16 2.88
CA ALA A 59 -19.69 45.19 3.83
C ALA A 59 -19.20 45.49 5.25
N GLU A 60 -17.92 45.84 5.43
CA GLU A 60 -17.35 46.24 6.72
C GLU A 60 -18.06 47.47 7.30
N ARG A 61 -18.22 48.53 6.50
CA ARG A 61 -18.94 49.74 6.93
C ARG A 61 -20.39 49.47 7.30
N LEU A 62 -21.07 48.57 6.58
CA LEU A 62 -22.42 48.14 6.93
C LEU A 62 -22.45 47.36 8.25
N CYS A 63 -21.53 46.41 8.44
CA CYS A 63 -21.40 45.65 9.68
C CYS A 63 -21.08 46.54 10.89
N GLU A 64 -20.27 47.58 10.73
CA GLU A 64 -19.97 48.57 11.77
C GLU A 64 -21.22 49.34 12.20
N ARG A 65 -22.02 49.81 11.24
CA ARG A 65 -23.28 50.53 11.51
C ARG A 65 -24.34 49.66 12.18
N LEU A 66 -24.24 48.34 12.04
CA LEU A 66 -25.17 47.37 12.64
C LEU A 66 -24.73 46.88 14.03
N GLN A 67 -23.56 47.30 14.56
CA GLN A 67 -23.07 46.82 15.86
C GLN A 67 -24.00 47.20 17.04
N ASP A 68 -24.65 48.36 16.99
CA ASP A 68 -25.55 48.84 18.05
C ASP A 68 -26.99 48.27 17.94
N SER A 69 -27.17 47.16 17.23
CA SER A 69 -28.47 46.56 16.97
C SER A 69 -28.55 45.10 17.45
N GLU A 70 -29.73 44.48 17.30
CA GLU A 70 -29.89 43.04 17.52
C GLU A 70 -29.03 42.19 16.56
N LEU A 71 -28.48 42.80 15.51
CA LEU A 71 -27.53 42.20 14.58
C LEU A 71 -26.06 42.38 15.00
N HIS A 72 -25.78 42.74 16.26
CA HIS A 72 -24.42 42.77 16.79
C HIS A 72 -23.66 41.46 16.48
N GLY A 73 -22.36 41.56 16.20
CA GLY A 73 -21.54 40.39 15.84
C GLY A 73 -21.80 39.84 14.43
N ILE A 74 -22.47 40.59 13.55
CA ILE A 74 -22.50 40.31 12.11
C ILE A 74 -21.16 40.68 11.46
N TYR A 75 -20.69 39.83 10.56
CA TYR A 75 -19.46 40.01 9.80
C TYR A 75 -19.72 40.11 8.29
N PRO A 76 -18.77 40.64 7.51
CA PRO A 76 -18.88 40.71 6.05
C PRO A 76 -19.20 39.37 5.35
N PHE A 77 -18.78 38.24 5.94
CA PHE A 77 -19.08 36.91 5.39
C PHE A 77 -20.52 36.44 5.67
N ASP A 78 -21.24 37.09 6.58
CA ASP A 78 -22.67 36.85 6.84
C ASP A 78 -23.58 37.54 5.81
N LEU A 79 -22.99 38.39 4.96
CA LEU A 79 -23.66 39.12 3.89
C LEU A 79 -23.40 38.42 2.54
N PRO A 80 -24.37 37.67 1.99
CA PRO A 80 -24.18 36.99 0.71
C PRO A 80 -23.86 37.96 -0.43
N GLY A 81 -22.89 37.60 -1.27
CA GLY A 81 -22.49 38.44 -2.41
C GLY A 81 -21.37 39.45 -2.10
N THR A 82 -20.84 39.47 -0.86
CA THR A 82 -19.63 40.23 -0.53
C THR A 82 -18.41 39.71 -1.30
N GLN A 83 -17.81 40.58 -2.11
CA GLN A 83 -16.68 40.24 -2.97
C GLN A 83 -15.39 40.04 -2.16
N LYS A 84 -14.66 38.97 -2.48
CA LYS A 84 -13.33 38.65 -1.93
C LYS A 84 -13.27 38.56 -0.40
N VAL A 85 -14.40 38.32 0.27
CA VAL A 85 -14.44 38.26 1.74
C VAL A 85 -13.49 37.21 2.32
N TRP A 86 -13.36 36.06 1.66
CA TRP A 86 -12.48 34.97 2.12
C TRP A 86 -10.98 35.22 1.89
N GLU A 87 -10.62 36.24 1.12
CA GLU A 87 -9.24 36.74 0.95
C GLU A 87 -8.95 37.93 1.87
N GLY A 88 -9.99 38.50 2.48
CA GLY A 88 -9.92 39.69 3.31
C GLY A 88 -9.44 39.41 4.74
N VAL A 89 -9.01 40.48 5.38
CA VAL A 89 -8.67 40.53 6.81
C VAL A 89 -9.48 41.63 7.49
N ASP A 90 -9.77 41.46 8.78
CA ASP A 90 -10.37 42.51 9.60
C ASP A 90 -9.37 43.65 9.89
N HIS A 91 -9.85 44.70 10.58
CA HIS A 91 -9.01 45.84 10.99
C HIS A 91 -7.83 45.47 11.90
N ARG A 92 -7.80 44.26 12.46
CA ARG A 92 -6.71 43.73 13.30
C ARG A 92 -5.76 42.85 12.49
N GLY A 93 -6.00 42.68 11.19
CA GLY A 93 -5.21 41.82 10.31
C GLY A 93 -5.54 40.33 10.42
N VAL A 94 -6.64 39.95 11.10
CA VAL A 94 -7.08 38.55 11.21
C VAL A 94 -7.94 38.22 9.99
N SER A 95 -7.65 37.10 9.32
CA SER A 95 -8.43 36.72 8.12
C SER A 95 -9.89 36.41 8.47
N TYR A 96 -10.81 36.81 7.60
CA TYR A 96 -12.23 36.47 7.76
C TYR A 96 -12.49 34.96 7.76
N ARG A 97 -11.62 34.19 7.08
CA ARG A 97 -11.60 32.73 7.14
C ARG A 97 -11.31 32.20 8.54
N GLN A 98 -10.29 32.74 9.22
CA GLN A 98 -9.97 32.37 10.60
C GLN A 98 -11.12 32.75 11.55
N ILE A 99 -11.69 33.94 11.41
CA ILE A 99 -12.82 34.38 12.24
C ILE A 99 -14.02 33.44 12.07
N ALA A 100 -14.41 33.15 10.83
CA ALA A 100 -15.55 32.28 10.53
C ALA A 100 -15.32 30.83 11.02
N THR A 101 -14.09 30.33 10.88
CA THR A 101 -13.73 28.98 11.36
C THR A 101 -13.71 28.92 12.89
N ARG A 102 -13.23 29.97 13.57
CA ARG A 102 -13.30 30.07 15.03
C ARG A 102 -14.74 30.08 15.52
N GLN A 103 -15.63 30.84 14.88
CA GLN A 103 -17.07 30.82 15.21
C GLN A 103 -17.69 29.43 15.06
N TYR A 104 -17.30 28.69 14.01
CA TYR A 104 -17.72 27.29 13.85
C TYR A 104 -17.23 26.43 15.02
N LEU A 105 -15.95 26.53 15.40
CA LEU A 105 -15.40 25.76 16.52
C LEU A 105 -16.10 26.11 17.85
N GLU A 106 -16.32 27.40 18.12
CA GLU A 106 -17.02 27.86 19.32
C GLU A 106 -18.46 27.34 19.39
N ARG A 107 -19.18 27.35 18.26
CA ARG A 107 -20.57 26.90 18.20
C ARG A 107 -20.71 25.39 18.39
N HIS A 108 -19.83 24.61 17.77
CA HIS A 108 -19.96 23.14 17.71
C HIS A 108 -19.13 22.41 18.77
N TYR A 109 -18.08 23.05 19.29
CA TYR A 109 -17.12 22.46 20.24
C TYR A 109 -16.79 23.37 21.44
N GLY A 110 -17.44 24.54 21.57
CA GLY A 110 -17.21 25.49 22.68
C GLY A 110 -18.24 25.41 23.82
N SER A 111 -18.97 24.29 23.96
CA SER A 111 -20.03 24.17 24.98
C SER A 111 -19.50 23.90 26.39
N SER A 112 -20.12 24.55 27.38
CA SER A 112 -19.92 24.32 28.82
C SER A 112 -20.69 23.10 29.38
N GLU A 113 -21.56 22.47 28.59
CA GLU A 113 -22.37 21.30 29.00
C GLU A 113 -21.66 19.97 28.76
N THR A 114 -20.60 19.98 27.96
CA THR A 114 -19.69 18.86 27.72
C THR A 114 -18.35 19.24 28.34
N ASP A 115 -17.76 18.39 29.19
CA ASP A 115 -16.52 18.62 29.97
C ASP A 115 -15.24 18.90 29.13
N ALA A 116 -15.36 19.27 27.86
CA ALA A 116 -14.23 19.39 26.94
C ALA A 116 -14.44 20.54 25.93
N ASP A 117 -14.02 21.75 26.33
CA ASP A 117 -13.88 22.93 25.45
C ASP A 117 -12.73 22.70 24.44
N PHE A 118 -12.93 23.00 23.16
CA PHE A 118 -11.90 22.91 22.12
C PHE A 118 -10.59 23.65 22.45
N ARG A 119 -10.60 24.60 23.38
CA ARG A 119 -9.38 25.26 23.87
C ARG A 119 -8.47 24.34 24.69
N SER A 120 -9.02 23.28 25.27
CA SER A 120 -8.27 22.25 25.99
C SER A 120 -7.79 21.14 25.06
N ILE A 121 -6.74 20.41 25.46
CA ILE A 121 -6.29 19.22 24.74
C ILE A 121 -7.43 18.19 24.60
N GLU A 122 -8.21 17.94 25.65
CA GLU A 122 -9.27 16.93 25.57
C GLU A 122 -10.43 17.36 24.67
N GLY A 123 -10.81 18.64 24.69
CA GLY A 123 -11.82 19.15 23.75
C GLY A 123 -11.33 19.19 22.32
N PHE A 124 -10.04 19.49 22.10
CA PHE A 124 -9.48 19.46 20.75
C PHE A 124 -9.37 18.04 20.18
N ARG A 125 -9.16 17.00 21.02
CA ARG A 125 -9.27 15.59 20.57
C ARG A 125 -10.65 15.28 19.99
N ARG A 126 -11.71 15.86 20.55
CA ARG A 126 -13.06 15.73 20.02
C ARG A 126 -13.19 16.40 18.66
N VAL A 127 -12.62 17.61 18.49
CA VAL A 127 -12.54 18.26 17.17
C VAL A 127 -11.88 17.33 16.16
N LEU A 128 -10.70 16.78 16.47
CA LEU A 128 -9.97 15.90 15.55
C LEU A 128 -10.75 14.64 15.14
N ARG A 129 -11.58 14.11 16.04
CA ARG A 129 -12.40 12.90 15.83
C ARG A 129 -13.69 13.15 15.07
N GLU A 130 -14.40 14.23 15.38
CA GLU A 130 -15.76 14.51 14.89
C GLU A 130 -15.78 15.47 13.70
N PHE A 131 -14.69 16.21 13.46
CA PHE A 131 -14.62 17.18 12.38
C PHE A 131 -14.61 16.47 11.02
N THR A 132 -15.64 16.74 10.22
CA THR A 132 -15.72 16.31 8.82
C THR A 132 -15.93 17.51 7.90
N TYR A 133 -15.41 17.42 6.68
CA TYR A 133 -15.63 18.46 5.66
C TYR A 133 -17.12 18.70 5.36
N SER A 134 -17.93 17.64 5.43
CA SER A 134 -19.38 17.73 5.24
C SER A 134 -20.05 18.57 6.33
N HIS A 135 -19.72 18.34 7.60
CA HIS A 135 -20.23 19.15 8.72
C HIS A 135 -19.75 20.60 8.60
N PHE A 136 -18.47 20.79 8.29
CA PHE A 136 -17.86 22.10 8.13
C PHE A 136 -18.57 22.98 7.10
N THR A 137 -19.06 22.38 6.01
CA THR A 137 -19.71 23.12 4.92
C THR A 137 -21.24 23.21 5.03
N SER A 138 -21.89 22.27 5.70
CA SER A 138 -23.36 22.18 5.78
C SER A 138 -23.95 22.82 7.03
N GLU A 139 -23.22 22.84 8.14
CA GLU A 139 -23.70 23.39 9.40
C GLU A 139 -23.53 24.91 9.48
N PRO A 140 -24.46 25.63 10.13
CA PRO A 140 -24.31 27.06 10.34
C PRO A 140 -23.19 27.34 11.36
N ILE A 141 -22.41 28.39 11.12
CA ILE A 141 -21.32 28.83 12.01
C ILE A 141 -21.79 29.81 13.08
N ASN A 142 -22.95 30.46 12.86
CA ASN A 142 -23.50 31.45 13.77
C ASN A 142 -25.04 31.51 13.70
N ARG A 143 -25.63 32.39 14.51
CA ARG A 143 -27.09 32.56 14.62
C ARG A 143 -27.77 33.08 13.35
N PHE A 144 -27.01 33.64 12.41
CA PHE A 144 -27.54 34.20 11.17
C PHE A 144 -27.71 33.15 10.05
N GLY A 145 -27.33 31.90 10.35
CA GLY A 145 -27.46 30.77 9.42
C GLY A 145 -26.35 30.72 8.36
N THR A 146 -25.28 31.50 8.53
CA THR A 146 -24.13 31.51 7.62
C THR A 146 -23.41 30.18 7.64
N ARG A 147 -23.04 29.66 6.46
CA ARG A 147 -22.34 28.38 6.29
C ARG A 147 -21.02 28.59 5.56
N LEU A 148 -20.03 27.73 5.81
CA LEU A 148 -18.73 27.81 5.14
C LEU A 148 -18.74 27.23 3.72
N ALA A 149 -19.88 26.78 3.21
CA ALA A 149 -20.05 26.35 1.82
C ALA A 149 -19.55 27.41 0.81
N GLY A 150 -19.78 28.70 1.08
CA GLY A 150 -19.30 29.79 0.21
C GLY A 150 -17.78 29.88 0.14
N MET A 151 -17.08 29.54 1.23
CA MET A 151 -15.62 29.47 1.28
C MET A 151 -15.10 28.27 0.49
N ALA A 152 -15.74 27.11 0.65
CA ALA A 152 -15.44 25.88 -0.10
C ALA A 152 -15.61 26.04 -1.62
N GLN A 153 -16.65 26.76 -2.05
CA GLN A 153 -16.85 27.06 -3.47
C GLN A 153 -15.76 27.97 -4.04
N TYR A 154 -15.25 28.91 -3.23
CA TYR A 154 -14.25 29.89 -3.66
C TYR A 154 -12.87 29.26 -3.87
N PHE A 155 -12.42 28.41 -2.95
CA PHE A 155 -11.09 27.79 -3.02
C PHE A 155 -11.04 26.49 -3.84
N ALA A 156 -12.11 26.16 -4.56
CA ALA A 156 -12.37 24.84 -5.16
C ALA A 156 -12.37 23.73 -4.08
N PRO A 157 -12.81 22.49 -4.37
CA PRO A 157 -12.67 21.41 -3.39
C PRO A 157 -11.18 21.07 -3.24
N ALA A 158 -10.50 21.76 -2.32
CA ALA A 158 -9.24 21.32 -1.76
C ALA A 158 -9.56 20.28 -0.68
N PRO A 159 -9.06 19.04 -0.80
CA PRO A 159 -9.44 17.90 0.07
C PRO A 159 -9.18 18.13 1.56
N HIS A 160 -8.40 19.17 1.91
CA HIS A 160 -8.05 19.50 3.29
C HIS A 160 -8.46 20.92 3.72
N LEU A 161 -9.30 21.62 2.95
CA LEU A 161 -9.63 23.02 3.23
C LEU A 161 -10.12 23.22 4.67
N GLY A 162 -11.02 22.36 5.15
CA GLY A 162 -11.54 22.45 6.51
C GLY A 162 -10.47 22.29 7.58
N GLN A 163 -9.63 21.26 7.45
CA GLN A 163 -8.51 20.98 8.36
C GLN A 163 -7.50 22.13 8.36
N THR A 164 -7.14 22.65 7.18
CA THR A 164 -6.26 23.82 7.05
C THR A 164 -6.84 25.03 7.75
N CYS A 165 -8.14 25.30 7.58
CA CYS A 165 -8.79 26.41 8.28
C CYS A 165 -8.74 26.24 9.81
N VAL A 166 -8.96 25.04 10.32
CA VAL A 166 -8.87 24.75 11.77
C VAL A 166 -7.44 25.00 12.27
N LEU A 167 -6.42 24.53 11.54
CA LEU A 167 -5.02 24.76 11.92
C LEU A 167 -4.64 26.25 11.87
N GLU A 168 -5.18 27.01 10.93
CA GLU A 168 -4.97 28.47 10.89
C GLU A 168 -5.54 29.17 12.11
N VAL A 169 -6.65 28.67 12.67
CA VAL A 169 -7.17 29.15 13.96
C VAL A 169 -6.20 28.76 15.08
N VAL A 170 -5.77 27.49 15.16
CA VAL A 170 -4.80 27.04 16.18
C VAL A 170 -3.50 27.86 16.17
N HIS A 171 -2.99 28.20 14.99
CA HIS A 171 -1.76 28.98 14.87
C HIS A 171 -1.96 30.47 15.18
N GLY A 172 -3.09 31.05 14.74
CA GLY A 172 -3.38 32.48 14.87
C GLY A 172 -3.98 32.89 16.21
N ASP A 173 -4.51 31.94 16.99
CA ASP A 173 -5.27 32.20 18.21
C ASP A 173 -4.42 31.97 19.48
N PRO A 174 -4.16 33.02 20.30
CA PRO A 174 -3.43 32.87 21.56
C PRO A 174 -4.10 31.94 22.57
N GLU A 175 -5.43 31.80 22.54
CA GLU A 175 -6.17 30.91 23.44
C GLU A 175 -5.89 29.43 23.16
N LEU A 176 -5.40 29.11 21.96
CA LEU A 176 -5.04 27.76 21.54
C LEU A 176 -3.54 27.48 21.67
N SER A 177 -2.83 28.27 22.46
CA SER A 177 -1.39 28.12 22.66
C SER A 177 -0.99 26.74 23.19
N GLU A 178 -1.81 26.13 24.04
CA GLU A 178 -1.60 24.76 24.56
C GLU A 178 -1.76 23.71 23.44
N VAL A 179 -2.87 23.76 22.69
CA VAL A 179 -3.10 22.89 21.52
C VAL A 179 -1.98 23.03 20.49
N ARG A 180 -1.55 24.28 20.23
CA ARG A 180 -0.43 24.59 19.33
C ARG A 180 0.88 24.00 19.84
N ALA A 181 1.16 24.12 21.14
CA ALA A 181 2.36 23.56 21.76
C ALA A 181 2.35 22.02 21.76
N PHE A 182 1.17 21.41 21.82
CA PHE A 182 0.99 19.97 21.74
C PHE A 182 1.21 19.40 20.32
N GLY A 183 1.22 20.27 19.30
CA GLY A 183 1.74 19.95 17.96
C GLY A 183 0.72 19.31 17.01
N VAL A 184 -0.47 19.90 16.89
CA VAL A 184 -1.50 19.41 15.95
C VAL A 184 -1.16 19.68 14.48
N SER A 185 -1.55 18.74 13.61
CA SER A 185 -1.29 18.73 12.18
C SER A 185 -2.50 18.28 11.36
N VAL A 186 -2.44 18.37 10.03
CA VAL A 186 -3.51 17.88 9.14
C VAL A 186 -3.69 16.35 9.26
N ALA A 187 -2.59 15.62 9.55
CA ALA A 187 -2.62 14.18 9.68
C ALA A 187 -3.44 13.71 10.89
N ASP A 188 -3.68 14.58 11.88
CA ASP A 188 -4.42 14.26 13.10
C ASP A 188 -5.93 14.16 12.93
N PHE A 189 -6.47 14.66 11.81
CA PHE A 189 -7.89 14.59 11.52
C PHE A 189 -8.26 13.21 10.97
N THR A 190 -9.24 12.55 11.60
CA THR A 190 -9.60 11.14 11.35
C THR A 190 -10.13 10.88 9.93
N TYR A 191 -10.47 11.92 9.18
CA TYR A 191 -11.02 11.82 7.83
C TYR A 191 -10.41 12.88 6.91
N SER A 192 -9.26 12.58 6.31
CA SER A 192 -8.58 13.51 5.40
C SER A 192 -9.04 13.41 3.95
N GLY A 193 -10.10 12.64 3.63
CA GLY A 193 -10.79 12.62 2.34
C GLY A 193 -9.89 12.88 1.13
N GLU A 194 -9.46 11.81 0.46
CA GLU A 194 -8.40 11.76 -0.57
C GLU A 194 -6.99 11.60 0.02
N TYR A 195 -6.41 10.41 -0.16
CA TYR A 195 -5.02 10.10 0.18
C TYR A 195 -4.09 10.16 -1.02
N SER A 196 -4.66 10.31 -2.21
CA SER A 196 -3.98 10.37 -3.48
C SER A 196 -4.46 11.55 -4.30
N ASP A 197 -3.58 12.07 -5.17
CA ASP A 197 -3.98 13.02 -6.20
C ASP A 197 -4.81 12.36 -7.32
N LYS A 198 -5.18 13.16 -8.33
CA LYS A 198 -5.95 12.70 -9.49
C LYS A 198 -5.22 11.66 -10.35
N SER A 199 -3.89 11.52 -10.20
CA SER A 199 -3.09 10.50 -10.88
C SER A 199 -2.99 9.19 -10.10
N GLY A 200 -3.49 9.17 -8.86
CA GLY A 200 -3.36 8.04 -7.94
C GLY A 200 -2.03 8.04 -7.18
N ALA A 201 -1.24 9.12 -7.21
CA ALA A 201 -0.03 9.23 -6.41
C ALA A 201 -0.36 9.71 -4.98
N PRO A 202 0.34 9.23 -3.93
CA PRO A 202 0.09 9.69 -2.56
C PRO A 202 0.31 11.20 -2.43
N LEU A 203 -0.59 11.86 -1.71
CA LEU A 203 -0.44 13.28 -1.36
C LEU A 203 0.76 13.47 -0.42
N PRO A 204 1.37 14.68 -0.37
CA PRO A 204 2.44 14.98 0.59
C PRO A 204 2.03 14.75 2.06
N SER A 205 0.76 15.00 2.39
CA SER A 205 0.19 14.72 3.73
C SER A 205 0.19 13.22 4.04
N THR A 206 -0.16 12.38 3.06
CA THR A 206 -0.11 10.92 3.16
C THR A 206 1.32 10.43 3.42
N LEU A 207 2.30 10.92 2.65
CA LEU A 207 3.71 10.58 2.84
C LEU A 207 4.22 11.02 4.21
N SER A 208 3.85 12.23 4.64
CA SER A 208 4.20 12.73 5.97
C SER A 208 3.64 11.83 7.08
N ALA A 209 2.40 11.38 6.95
CA ALA A 209 1.76 10.52 7.94
C ALA A 209 2.42 9.13 7.99
N LEU A 210 2.75 8.54 6.83
CA LEU A 210 3.50 7.28 6.74
C LEU A 210 4.89 7.41 7.38
N LYS A 211 5.57 8.52 7.15
CA LYS A 211 6.87 8.80 7.77
C LYS A 211 6.76 8.91 9.28
N SER A 212 5.74 9.60 9.79
CA SER A 212 5.47 9.67 11.22
C SER A 212 5.19 8.28 11.81
N LEU A 213 4.47 7.40 11.12
CA LEU A 213 4.31 6.01 11.54
C LEU A 213 5.66 5.29 11.67
N VAL A 214 6.54 5.40 10.67
CA VAL A 214 7.89 4.79 10.72
C VAL A 214 8.70 5.36 11.89
N CYS A 215 8.65 6.67 12.13
CA CYS A 215 9.30 7.32 13.26
C CYS A 215 8.75 6.82 14.61
N SER A 216 7.43 6.72 14.76
CA SER A 216 6.80 6.21 15.98
C SER A 216 7.19 4.76 16.26
N ILE A 217 7.22 3.91 15.23
CA ILE A 217 7.66 2.51 15.36
C ILE A 217 9.14 2.46 15.80
N ALA A 218 9.98 3.33 15.26
CA ALA A 218 11.36 3.45 15.70
C ALA A 218 11.44 3.90 17.17
N GLY A 219 10.70 4.93 17.57
CA GLY A 219 10.65 5.39 18.96
C GLY A 219 10.23 4.29 19.94
N ILE A 220 9.20 3.51 19.62
CA ILE A 220 8.80 2.33 20.42
C ILE A 220 9.94 1.32 20.54
N TYR A 221 10.66 1.06 19.44
CA TYR A 221 11.83 0.17 19.48
C TYR A 221 12.95 0.75 20.37
N GLU A 222 13.22 2.05 20.29
CA GLU A 222 14.21 2.73 21.12
C GLU A 222 13.85 2.62 22.61
N GLU A 223 12.58 2.83 22.97
CA GLU A 223 12.08 2.69 24.34
C GLU A 223 12.24 1.26 24.87
N GLU A 224 11.91 0.26 24.05
CA GLU A 224 12.00 -1.16 24.46
C GLU A 224 13.43 -1.67 24.58
N THR A 225 14.36 -1.16 23.76
CA THR A 225 15.72 -1.72 23.64
C THR A 225 16.82 -0.81 24.18
N GLY A 226 16.52 0.46 24.47
CA GLY A 226 17.49 1.50 24.84
C GLY A 226 18.45 1.88 23.71
N THR A 227 18.20 1.47 22.47
CA THR A 227 19.07 1.73 21.32
C THR A 227 18.47 2.82 20.45
N THR A 228 19.13 3.98 20.36
CA THR A 228 18.74 5.06 19.43
C THR A 228 18.92 4.63 17.97
N LEU A 229 17.95 4.95 17.13
CA LEU A 229 17.86 4.61 15.72
C LEU A 229 17.80 5.86 14.84
N ASP A 230 18.57 5.86 13.76
CA ASP A 230 18.39 6.83 12.66
C ASP A 230 17.73 6.10 11.49
N ILE A 231 16.42 6.26 11.32
CA ILE A 231 15.64 5.54 10.30
C ILE A 231 16.08 5.82 8.85
N ARG A 232 16.96 6.79 8.63
CA ARG A 232 17.57 7.10 7.32
C ARG A 232 18.72 6.15 7.01
N ARG A 233 19.30 5.52 8.04
CA ARG A 233 20.37 4.55 7.92
C ARG A 233 19.79 3.16 7.65
N PRO A 234 20.24 2.48 6.59
CA PRO A 234 19.76 1.15 6.25
C PRO A 234 19.86 0.14 7.40
N GLU A 235 20.94 0.18 8.18
CA GLU A 235 21.17 -0.75 9.29
C GLU A 235 20.15 -0.56 10.42
N ASP A 236 19.73 0.67 10.68
CA ASP A 236 18.74 0.99 11.71
C ASP A 236 17.32 0.74 11.20
N PHE A 237 17.05 1.07 9.93
CA PHE A 237 15.77 0.74 9.28
C PHE A 237 15.53 -0.78 9.26
N ALA A 238 16.57 -1.58 9.03
CA ALA A 238 16.47 -3.04 9.05
C ALA A 238 16.00 -3.60 10.40
N LYS A 239 16.26 -2.90 11.52
CA LYS A 239 15.83 -3.33 12.87
C LYS A 239 14.32 -3.16 13.08
N ILE A 240 13.71 -2.15 12.47
CA ILE A 240 12.28 -1.86 12.61
C ILE A 240 11.43 -2.56 11.55
N LEU A 241 12.04 -3.05 10.47
CA LEU A 241 11.36 -3.73 9.36
C LEU A 241 10.36 -4.83 9.81
N PRO A 242 10.65 -5.69 10.80
CA PRO A 242 9.69 -6.70 11.28
C PRO A 242 8.44 -6.11 11.96
N ARG A 243 8.45 -4.83 12.34
CA ARG A 243 7.33 -4.11 12.97
C ARG A 243 6.51 -3.30 11.97
N LEU A 244 7.02 -3.10 10.75
CA LEU A 244 6.33 -2.43 9.65
C LEU A 244 5.24 -3.36 9.08
N THR A 245 4.18 -3.55 9.86
CA THR A 245 3.08 -4.49 9.61
C THR A 245 1.77 -3.75 9.38
N ARG A 246 0.77 -4.44 8.79
CA ARG A 246 -0.60 -3.91 8.71
C ARG A 246 -1.12 -3.45 10.09
N THR A 247 -0.93 -4.26 11.12
CA THR A 247 -1.44 -3.95 12.47
C THR A 247 -0.91 -2.61 12.97
N ALA A 248 0.34 -2.27 12.65
CA ALA A 248 0.95 -1.02 13.08
C ALA A 248 0.17 0.23 12.63
N PHE A 249 -0.48 0.21 11.45
CA PHE A 249 -1.31 1.32 10.97
C PHE A 249 -2.49 1.61 11.89
N SER A 250 -3.02 0.58 12.56
CA SER A 250 -4.19 0.66 13.45
C SER A 250 -3.84 0.81 14.93
N THR A 251 -2.62 0.46 15.34
CA THR A 251 -2.24 0.41 16.76
C THR A 251 -1.14 1.38 17.16
N VAL A 252 -0.32 1.85 16.21
CA VAL A 252 0.78 2.77 16.52
C VAL A 252 0.34 4.20 16.24
N PRO A 253 0.29 5.07 17.26
CA PRO A 253 -0.06 6.46 17.05
C PRO A 253 1.07 7.17 16.30
N VAL A 254 0.71 7.95 15.28
CA VAL A 254 1.63 8.77 14.49
C VAL A 254 1.82 10.17 15.07
N SER A 255 1.12 10.49 16.15
CA SER A 255 1.18 11.76 16.84
C SER A 255 0.83 11.63 18.34
N ASN A 256 1.11 12.70 19.09
CA ASN A 256 0.77 12.82 20.51
C ASN A 256 -0.75 12.80 20.77
N TRP A 257 -1.56 13.00 19.73
CA TRP A 257 -3.02 12.97 19.81
C TRP A 257 -3.59 11.56 19.85
N GLY A 258 -2.76 10.54 19.66
CA GLY A 258 -3.20 9.14 19.56
C GLY A 258 -3.72 8.77 18.17
N THR A 259 -3.49 9.63 17.18
CA THR A 259 -3.95 9.45 15.81
C THR A 259 -3.28 8.23 15.18
N THR A 260 -4.07 7.32 14.62
CA THR A 260 -3.62 6.18 13.82
C THR A 260 -3.93 6.41 12.34
N ILE A 261 -3.26 5.70 11.44
CA ILE A 261 -3.37 5.94 9.99
C ILE A 261 -3.96 4.76 9.21
N ASP A 262 -4.75 3.92 9.87
CA ASP A 262 -5.44 2.76 9.26
C ASP A 262 -6.28 3.14 8.03
N GLY A 263 -6.93 4.31 8.05
CA GLY A 263 -7.69 4.82 6.90
C GLY A 263 -6.84 5.04 5.63
N ILE A 264 -5.54 5.36 5.77
CA ILE A 264 -4.62 5.46 4.62
C ILE A 264 -4.47 4.08 3.98
N LEU A 265 -4.31 3.04 4.79
CA LEU A 265 -4.06 1.69 4.32
C LEU A 265 -5.30 1.07 3.66
N ASP A 266 -6.49 1.29 4.25
CA ASP A 266 -7.76 0.79 3.71
C ASP A 266 -8.28 1.60 2.52
N SER A 267 -7.62 2.70 2.17
CA SER A 267 -7.97 3.47 0.98
C SER A 267 -7.71 2.69 -0.32
N VAL A 268 -8.36 3.13 -1.40
CA VAL A 268 -8.17 2.55 -2.75
C VAL A 268 -6.71 2.64 -3.21
N LEU A 269 -5.93 3.56 -2.64
CA LEU A 269 -4.51 3.74 -2.96
C LEU A 269 -3.69 2.49 -2.60
N TYR A 270 -3.84 1.98 -1.39
CA TYR A 270 -3.03 0.85 -0.90
C TYR A 270 -3.79 -0.46 -0.79
N ARG A 271 -5.13 -0.46 -0.84
CA ARG A 271 -5.98 -1.66 -0.81
C ARG A 271 -5.55 -2.65 0.27
N SER A 272 -5.35 -2.14 1.48
CA SER A 272 -4.94 -2.93 2.64
C SER A 272 -3.52 -3.52 2.57
N ASP A 273 -2.68 -3.14 1.61
CA ASP A 273 -1.31 -3.62 1.45
C ASP A 273 -0.26 -2.69 2.10
N ALA A 274 0.21 -3.09 3.29
CA ALA A 274 1.15 -2.29 4.07
C ALA A 274 2.54 -2.14 3.40
N PRO A 275 3.14 -3.22 2.84
CA PRO A 275 4.35 -3.12 2.02
C PRO A 275 4.29 -2.03 0.94
N SER A 276 3.21 -1.97 0.14
CA SER A 276 3.06 -0.93 -0.89
C SER A 276 3.13 0.48 -0.31
N ALA A 277 2.49 0.74 0.83
CA ALA A 277 2.53 2.04 1.48
C ALA A 277 3.95 2.45 1.91
N TYR A 278 4.72 1.53 2.50
CA TYR A 278 6.10 1.79 2.89
C TYR A 278 7.04 1.95 1.69
N LEU A 279 6.85 1.14 0.64
CA LEU A 279 7.62 1.26 -0.60
C LEU A 279 7.36 2.59 -1.30
N ASP A 280 6.11 3.06 -1.32
CA ASP A 280 5.74 4.37 -1.83
C ASP A 280 6.45 5.49 -1.07
N LEU A 281 6.44 5.44 0.27
CA LEU A 281 7.20 6.37 1.12
C LEU A 281 8.68 6.38 0.76
N ILE A 282 9.32 5.22 0.71
CA ILE A 282 10.76 5.08 0.44
C ILE A 282 11.12 5.56 -0.97
N SER A 283 10.22 5.36 -1.93
CA SER A 283 10.44 5.77 -3.31
C SER A 283 10.39 7.29 -3.49
N ARG A 284 9.65 8.02 -2.65
CA ARG A 284 9.31 9.44 -2.85
C ARG A 284 9.91 10.39 -1.81
N ASP A 285 10.17 9.95 -0.58
CA ASP A 285 10.71 10.80 0.47
C ASP A 285 12.25 10.82 0.46
N GLU A 286 12.84 12.02 0.51
CA GLU A 286 14.28 12.23 0.41
C GLU A 286 15.08 11.66 1.59
N ASP A 287 14.45 11.51 2.77
CA ASP A 287 15.12 10.93 3.93
C ASP A 287 15.44 9.43 3.73
N PHE A 288 14.77 8.77 2.77
CA PHE A 288 14.91 7.34 2.50
C PHE A 288 15.77 7.03 1.26
N VAL A 289 16.51 8.01 0.72
CA VAL A 289 17.38 7.84 -0.46
C VAL A 289 18.38 6.69 -0.28
N ALA A 290 19.00 6.56 0.90
CA ALA A 290 19.98 5.50 1.17
C ALA A 290 19.34 4.11 1.13
N ILE A 291 18.13 3.98 1.68
CA ILE A 291 17.34 2.74 1.69
C ILE A 291 16.92 2.39 0.26
N ARG A 292 16.42 3.38 -0.49
CA ARG A 292 16.07 3.23 -1.92
C ARG A 292 17.26 2.75 -2.76
N LYS A 293 18.47 3.27 -2.51
CA LYS A 293 19.69 2.86 -3.23
C LYS A 293 20.10 1.41 -2.97
N ILE A 294 19.86 0.89 -1.76
CA ILE A 294 20.13 -0.53 -1.44
C ILE A 294 19.12 -1.45 -2.11
N GLY A 295 17.89 -0.98 -2.33
CA GLY A 295 16.83 -1.73 -2.98
C GLY A 295 16.09 -2.61 -1.99
N ILE A 296 15.08 -2.03 -1.35
CA ILE A 296 14.08 -2.76 -0.54
C ILE A 296 12.94 -3.24 -1.45
N ARG A 297 12.41 -4.42 -1.16
CA ARG A 297 11.35 -5.09 -1.92
C ARG A 297 10.19 -5.46 -1.03
N GLU A 298 9.05 -5.78 -1.65
CA GLU A 298 7.83 -6.18 -0.94
C GLU A 298 8.08 -7.37 0.01
N TRP A 299 8.85 -8.37 -0.44
CA TRP A 299 9.16 -9.54 0.38
C TRP A 299 10.02 -9.27 1.61
N ASP A 300 10.66 -8.09 1.70
CA ASP A 300 11.48 -7.74 2.87
C ASP A 300 10.61 -7.37 4.07
N PHE A 301 9.33 -7.04 3.83
CA PHE A 301 8.32 -6.84 4.86
C PHE A 301 7.69 -8.17 5.29
N GLN A 302 7.00 -8.17 6.44
CA GLN A 302 6.13 -9.30 6.82
C GLN A 302 4.96 -9.40 5.84
N SER A 303 5.18 -10.17 4.78
CA SER A 303 4.31 -10.24 3.62
C SER A 303 3.12 -11.19 3.85
N PRO A 304 1.91 -10.84 3.37
CA PRO A 304 0.76 -11.74 3.36
C PRO A 304 0.99 -12.93 2.41
N ASN A 305 0.09 -13.93 2.46
CA ASN A 305 0.21 -15.15 1.64
C ASN A 305 0.20 -14.88 0.12
N GLU A 306 -0.34 -13.72 -0.30
CA GLU A 306 -0.53 -13.37 -1.72
C GLU A 306 0.75 -12.82 -2.38
N THR A 307 1.76 -12.43 -1.61
CA THR A 307 3.05 -11.93 -2.14
C THR A 307 3.78 -13.00 -2.95
N TRP A 308 3.66 -14.27 -2.53
CA TRP A 308 4.41 -15.37 -3.13
C TRP A 308 3.60 -16.18 -4.15
N SER A 309 2.27 -16.20 -4.00
CA SER A 309 1.39 -16.96 -4.88
C SER A 309 0.09 -16.22 -5.16
N ILE A 310 -0.36 -16.26 -6.42
CA ILE A 310 -1.65 -15.72 -6.85
C ILE A 310 -2.56 -16.86 -7.31
N ARG A 311 -3.87 -16.74 -7.05
CA ARG A 311 -4.83 -17.70 -7.58
C ARG A 311 -5.24 -17.28 -8.99
N ASN A 312 -4.98 -18.13 -9.98
CA ASN A 312 -5.36 -17.85 -11.37
C ASN A 312 -6.87 -18.03 -11.60
N ALA A 313 -7.34 -17.77 -12.82
CA ALA A 313 -8.76 -17.86 -13.18
C ALA A 313 -9.36 -19.28 -13.00
N SER A 314 -8.55 -20.34 -13.03
CA SER A 314 -8.99 -21.71 -12.79
C SER A 314 -8.96 -22.11 -11.31
N GLY A 315 -8.60 -21.18 -10.43
CA GLY A 315 -8.52 -21.44 -8.99
C GLY A 315 -7.23 -22.13 -8.56
N VAL A 316 -6.23 -22.30 -9.44
CA VAL A 316 -4.94 -22.89 -9.11
C VAL A 316 -3.99 -21.80 -8.58
N LEU A 317 -3.23 -22.11 -7.53
CA LEU A 317 -2.19 -21.22 -7.04
C LEU A 317 -0.98 -21.28 -7.98
N GLU A 318 -0.57 -20.12 -8.48
CA GLU A 318 0.60 -19.94 -9.33
C GLU A 318 1.64 -19.06 -8.60
N PRO A 319 2.94 -19.37 -8.72
CA PRO A 319 4.00 -18.51 -8.22
C PRO A 319 3.95 -17.12 -8.85
N THR A 320 4.16 -16.08 -8.03
CA THR A 320 4.31 -14.70 -8.52
C THR A 320 5.69 -14.46 -9.13
N GLU A 321 5.83 -13.35 -9.88
CA GLU A 321 7.16 -12.88 -10.33
C GLU A 321 8.10 -12.59 -9.15
N LEU A 322 7.57 -12.17 -8.01
CA LEU A 322 8.36 -11.96 -6.80
C LEU A 322 8.95 -13.28 -6.27
N ALA A 323 8.21 -14.38 -6.31
CA ALA A 323 8.72 -15.69 -5.94
C ALA A 323 9.88 -16.14 -6.86
N ARG A 324 9.77 -15.87 -8.16
CA ARG A 324 10.81 -16.14 -9.15
C ARG A 324 12.04 -15.25 -8.94
N GLU A 325 11.85 -13.95 -8.76
CA GLU A 325 12.94 -12.99 -8.52
C GLU A 325 13.71 -13.34 -7.24
N PHE A 326 13.01 -13.68 -6.15
CA PHE A 326 13.63 -14.16 -4.92
C PHE A 326 14.48 -15.42 -5.17
N THR A 327 13.91 -16.41 -5.85
CA THR A 327 14.61 -17.67 -6.17
C THR A 327 15.86 -17.41 -7.02
N GLY A 328 15.75 -16.55 -8.03
CA GLY A 328 16.88 -16.13 -8.86
C GLY A 328 17.96 -15.42 -8.05
N THR A 329 17.57 -14.54 -7.12
CA THR A 329 18.51 -13.80 -6.26
C THR A 329 19.24 -14.75 -5.30
N LEU A 330 18.54 -15.73 -4.72
CA LEU A 330 19.14 -16.76 -3.89
C LEU A 330 20.18 -17.58 -4.68
N ILE A 331 19.84 -18.01 -5.89
CA ILE A 331 20.74 -18.77 -6.78
C ILE A 331 21.97 -17.93 -7.15
N LYS A 332 21.77 -16.65 -7.48
CA LYS A 332 22.85 -15.71 -7.79
C LYS A 332 23.82 -15.57 -6.61
N GLN A 333 23.30 -15.31 -5.42
CA GLN A 333 24.10 -15.16 -4.21
C GLN A 333 24.87 -16.44 -3.84
N LEU A 334 24.29 -17.62 -4.11
CA LEU A 334 25.00 -18.89 -3.93
C LEU A 334 26.13 -19.04 -4.96
N GLY A 335 25.91 -18.67 -6.21
CA GLY A 335 26.95 -18.62 -7.24
C GLY A 335 28.11 -17.73 -6.83
N GLU A 336 27.83 -16.52 -6.36
CA GLU A 336 28.82 -15.58 -5.85
C GLU A 336 29.63 -16.16 -4.67
N LYS A 337 28.96 -16.80 -3.70
CA LYS A 337 29.63 -17.46 -2.56
C LYS A 337 30.52 -18.63 -2.97
N LEU A 338 30.19 -19.32 -4.05
CA LEU A 338 30.96 -20.44 -4.59
C LEU A 338 32.02 -19.97 -5.60
N GLY A 339 31.97 -18.72 -6.06
CA GLY A 339 32.85 -18.21 -7.11
C GLY A 339 32.54 -18.80 -8.50
N VAL A 340 31.27 -19.14 -8.77
CA VAL A 340 30.82 -19.75 -10.03
C VAL A 340 29.72 -18.93 -10.69
N ASP A 341 29.63 -19.00 -12.02
CA ASP A 341 28.51 -18.41 -12.76
C ASP A 341 27.29 -19.35 -12.73
N PRO A 342 26.21 -18.98 -12.01
CA PRO A 342 25.02 -19.82 -11.89
C PRO A 342 24.18 -19.85 -13.16
N THR A 343 24.49 -19.05 -14.19
CA THR A 343 23.79 -19.13 -15.49
C THR A 343 24.46 -20.10 -16.46
N SER A 344 25.71 -20.45 -16.20
CA SER A 344 26.43 -21.50 -16.93
C SER A 344 26.01 -22.91 -16.45
N PRO A 345 25.99 -23.93 -17.32
CA PRO A 345 25.69 -25.31 -16.91
C PRO A 345 26.57 -25.84 -15.78
N MET A 346 27.87 -25.58 -15.83
CA MET A 346 28.83 -26.06 -14.82
C MET A 346 28.64 -25.34 -13.48
N GLY A 347 28.54 -24.02 -13.48
CA GLY A 347 28.32 -23.28 -12.24
C GLY A 347 26.95 -23.54 -11.65
N PHE A 348 25.92 -23.72 -12.48
CA PHE A 348 24.59 -24.12 -12.00
C PHE A 348 24.58 -25.50 -11.37
N ARG A 349 25.30 -26.48 -11.93
CA ARG A 349 25.47 -27.81 -11.31
C ARG A 349 26.04 -27.72 -9.90
N GLU A 350 27.03 -26.85 -9.68
CA GLU A 350 27.61 -26.64 -8.35
C GLU A 350 26.62 -25.98 -7.38
N VAL A 351 25.87 -24.97 -7.84
CA VAL A 351 24.83 -24.32 -7.04
C VAL A 351 23.70 -25.30 -6.69
N LEU A 352 23.26 -26.11 -7.66
CA LEU A 352 22.21 -27.12 -7.49
C LEU A 352 22.51 -28.10 -6.36
N ALA A 353 23.77 -28.55 -6.25
CA ALA A 353 24.21 -29.44 -5.17
C ALA A 353 24.06 -28.82 -3.76
N ARG A 354 23.99 -27.48 -3.67
CA ARG A 354 23.81 -26.72 -2.42
C ARG A 354 22.37 -26.24 -2.20
N LEU A 355 21.50 -26.30 -3.20
CA LEU A 355 20.09 -25.90 -3.08
C LEU A 355 19.28 -26.98 -2.34
N LYS A 356 18.95 -26.69 -1.07
CA LYS A 356 18.14 -27.53 -0.18
C LYS A 356 17.07 -26.66 0.49
N THR A 357 16.08 -27.30 1.12
CA THR A 357 15.09 -26.57 1.94
C THR A 357 15.76 -25.71 3.01
N ASP A 358 16.79 -26.25 3.69
CA ASP A 358 17.64 -25.51 4.63
C ASP A 358 18.26 -24.25 4.02
N THR A 359 18.56 -24.25 2.73
CA THR A 359 19.15 -23.11 2.03
C THR A 359 18.15 -21.96 1.98
N TYR A 360 16.88 -22.22 1.67
CA TYR A 360 15.80 -21.22 1.73
C TYR A 360 15.54 -20.75 3.16
N GLN A 361 15.65 -21.64 4.14
CA GLN A 361 15.39 -21.30 5.54
C GLN A 361 16.50 -20.48 6.19
N LYS A 362 17.77 -20.75 5.86
CA LYS A 362 18.94 -20.20 6.57
C LYS A 362 19.66 -19.11 5.78
N THR A 363 19.51 -19.07 4.46
CA THR A 363 20.21 -18.08 3.65
C THR A 363 19.42 -16.80 3.60
N LYS A 364 19.99 -15.77 4.24
CA LYS A 364 19.55 -14.39 4.11
C LYS A 364 19.83 -13.87 2.70
N VAL A 365 18.80 -13.42 2.01
CA VAL A 365 18.85 -12.83 0.68
C VAL A 365 18.83 -11.31 0.79
N GLY A 366 19.70 -10.65 0.03
CA GLY A 366 19.85 -9.20 0.03
C GLY A 366 20.40 -8.63 1.35
N PHE A 367 20.35 -7.30 1.47
CA PHE A 367 20.81 -6.58 2.65
C PHE A 367 19.86 -6.75 3.84
N TRP A 368 18.55 -6.74 3.58
CA TRP A 368 17.48 -6.74 4.59
C TRP A 368 17.33 -8.06 5.34
N GLY A 369 17.99 -9.12 4.87
CA GLY A 369 18.12 -10.36 5.62
C GLY A 369 16.95 -11.33 5.47
N THR A 370 16.15 -11.17 4.44
CA THR A 370 14.95 -11.96 4.15
C THR A 370 15.29 -13.42 3.87
N THR A 371 14.54 -14.35 4.44
CA THR A 371 14.69 -15.79 4.18
C THR A 371 13.52 -16.29 3.33
N GLY A 372 13.77 -17.32 2.51
CA GLY A 372 12.84 -17.77 1.47
C GLY A 372 11.88 -18.88 1.90
N MET A 373 11.78 -19.20 3.19
CA MET A 373 10.98 -20.36 3.61
C MET A 373 9.47 -20.14 3.37
N SER A 374 8.97 -18.91 3.57
CA SER A 374 7.59 -18.53 3.25
C SER A 374 7.33 -18.66 1.75
N CYS A 375 8.20 -18.08 0.92
CA CYS A 375 8.19 -18.21 -0.53
C CYS A 375 8.09 -19.68 -0.96
N LEU A 376 9.02 -20.52 -0.48
CA LEU A 376 9.07 -21.93 -0.84
C LEU A 376 7.78 -22.68 -0.46
N ARG A 377 7.23 -22.43 0.73
CA ARG A 377 6.01 -23.10 1.21
C ARG A 377 4.76 -22.66 0.47
N GLN A 378 4.61 -21.35 0.27
CA GLN A 378 3.38 -20.77 -0.27
C GLN A 378 3.31 -20.87 -1.80
N ALA A 379 4.40 -20.53 -2.50
CA ALA A 379 4.46 -20.58 -3.96
C ALA A 379 4.66 -21.99 -4.51
N TYR A 380 5.44 -22.82 -3.82
CA TYR A 380 5.96 -24.07 -4.38
C TYR A 380 5.67 -25.31 -3.51
N GLY A 381 4.75 -25.20 -2.53
CA GLY A 381 4.36 -26.32 -1.66
C GLY A 381 5.51 -26.93 -0.86
N GLY A 382 6.58 -26.17 -0.63
CA GLY A 382 7.80 -26.63 0.05
C GLY A 382 8.84 -27.28 -0.87
N SER A 383 8.61 -27.33 -2.19
CA SER A 383 9.46 -28.04 -3.15
C SER A 383 10.53 -27.16 -3.79
N VAL A 384 11.80 -27.42 -3.48
CA VAL A 384 12.95 -26.72 -4.07
C VAL A 384 13.03 -26.98 -5.58
N SER A 385 12.72 -28.20 -6.02
CA SER A 385 12.74 -28.52 -7.45
C SER A 385 11.67 -27.75 -8.21
N ALA A 386 10.47 -27.59 -7.64
CA ALA A 386 9.42 -26.80 -8.27
C ALA A 386 9.83 -25.31 -8.42
N ALA A 387 10.41 -24.71 -7.37
CA ALA A 387 10.90 -23.34 -7.41
C ALA A 387 11.95 -23.11 -8.49
N VAL A 388 12.93 -24.01 -8.57
CA VAL A 388 14.05 -23.88 -9.50
C VAL A 388 13.62 -24.17 -10.95
N LEU A 389 12.77 -25.19 -11.16
CA LEU A 389 12.28 -25.52 -12.49
C LEU A 389 11.35 -24.43 -13.05
N ASP A 390 10.49 -23.84 -12.21
CA ASP A 390 9.66 -22.68 -12.58
C ASP A 390 10.55 -21.51 -13.04
N LEU A 391 11.58 -21.16 -12.27
CA LEU A 391 12.54 -20.12 -12.65
C LEU A 391 13.24 -20.44 -13.98
N ILE A 392 13.77 -21.65 -14.16
CA ILE A 392 14.49 -22.02 -15.39
C ILE A 392 13.56 -22.00 -16.62
N SER A 393 12.29 -22.34 -16.43
CA SER A 393 11.31 -22.35 -17.51
C SER A 393 10.96 -20.94 -17.99
N THR A 394 10.95 -19.96 -17.08
CA THR A 394 10.47 -18.59 -17.32
C THR A 394 11.59 -17.59 -17.58
N ALA A 395 12.75 -17.72 -16.92
CA ALA A 395 13.80 -16.71 -16.94
C ALA A 395 14.83 -16.95 -18.08
N PRO A 396 14.98 -16.02 -19.05
CA PRO A 396 15.80 -16.22 -20.25
C PRO A 396 17.26 -16.54 -20.01
N GLN A 397 17.86 -16.02 -18.94
CA GLN A 397 19.27 -16.24 -18.59
C GLN A 397 19.60 -17.70 -18.29
N TYR A 398 18.60 -18.55 -18.01
CA TYR A 398 18.79 -19.99 -17.76
C TYR A 398 18.56 -20.86 -19.01
N PHE A 399 18.54 -20.26 -20.21
CA PHE A 399 18.30 -20.97 -21.47
C PHE A 399 19.21 -22.19 -21.68
N GLN A 400 20.51 -22.07 -21.40
CA GLN A 400 21.46 -23.17 -21.58
C GLN A 400 21.16 -24.36 -20.65
N ILE A 401 20.72 -24.09 -19.44
CA ILE A 401 20.33 -25.11 -18.45
C ILE A 401 19.05 -25.82 -18.91
N ARG A 402 18.09 -25.05 -19.45
CA ARG A 402 16.87 -25.59 -20.06
C ARG A 402 17.18 -26.51 -21.25
N LEU A 403 18.16 -26.16 -22.10
CA LEU A 403 18.59 -26.99 -23.23
C LEU A 403 19.19 -28.33 -22.80
N ILE A 404 19.97 -28.35 -21.72
CA ILE A 404 20.56 -29.59 -21.19
C ILE A 404 19.50 -30.50 -20.57
N GLY A 405 18.40 -29.92 -20.10
CA GLY A 405 17.24 -30.65 -19.58
C GLY A 405 17.44 -31.08 -18.14
N ILE A 406 17.18 -30.17 -17.21
CA ILE A 406 17.08 -30.50 -15.79
C ILE A 406 15.68 -31.02 -15.46
N LEU A 407 15.61 -32.05 -14.63
CA LEU A 407 14.38 -32.73 -14.19
C LEU A 407 14.27 -32.74 -12.67
N PRO A 408 13.08 -32.99 -12.09
CA PRO A 408 12.92 -33.03 -10.64
C PRO A 408 13.80 -34.08 -9.94
N GLU A 409 14.14 -35.19 -10.61
CA GLU A 409 15.09 -36.21 -10.11
C GLU A 409 16.52 -35.71 -9.90
N ASP A 410 16.89 -34.60 -10.52
CA ASP A 410 18.25 -34.07 -10.48
C ASP A 410 18.57 -33.31 -9.19
N PHE A 411 17.56 -33.15 -8.33
CA PHE A 411 17.69 -32.49 -7.05
C PHE A 411 18.08 -33.51 -5.97
N PRO A 412 19.05 -33.20 -5.07
CA PRO A 412 19.58 -34.14 -4.07
C PRO A 412 18.55 -34.76 -3.11
N ARG A 413 17.33 -34.21 -3.07
CA ARG A 413 16.18 -34.71 -2.31
C ARG A 413 14.89 -34.48 -3.12
N ALA A 414 14.74 -35.19 -4.24
CA ALA A 414 13.44 -35.24 -4.89
C ALA A 414 12.38 -35.69 -3.85
N PRO A 415 11.20 -35.07 -3.79
CA PRO A 415 10.24 -35.31 -2.71
C PRO A 415 9.81 -36.79 -2.68
N ASN A 416 9.45 -37.31 -1.50
CA ASN A 416 9.21 -38.75 -1.29
C ASN A 416 8.13 -39.33 -2.23
N ASN A 417 7.14 -38.52 -2.61
CA ASN A 417 6.08 -38.85 -3.57
C ASN A 417 6.52 -38.81 -5.05
N TYR A 418 7.78 -38.46 -5.33
CA TYR A 418 8.34 -38.55 -6.69
C TYR A 418 8.77 -39.99 -7.03
N TRP A 419 9.23 -40.72 -6.01
CA TRP A 419 9.77 -42.07 -6.15
C TRP A 419 8.75 -43.18 -5.90
N LYS A 420 7.69 -42.88 -5.15
CA LYS A 420 6.58 -43.80 -4.91
C LYS A 420 5.29 -43.24 -5.50
N ASP A 421 4.46 -44.10 -6.08
CA ASP A 421 3.11 -43.78 -6.54
C ASP A 421 2.14 -43.62 -5.34
N PRO A 422 0.88 -43.22 -5.57
CA PRO A 422 -0.10 -43.09 -4.47
C PRO A 422 -0.39 -44.40 -3.72
N ALA A 423 -0.11 -45.56 -4.31
CA ALA A 423 -0.25 -46.87 -3.66
C ALA A 423 1.01 -47.28 -2.86
N GLY A 424 2.07 -46.46 -2.90
CA GLY A 424 3.34 -46.70 -2.21
C GLY A 424 4.34 -47.53 -3.00
N ASN A 425 4.04 -47.91 -4.25
CA ASN A 425 4.95 -48.70 -5.10
C ASN A 425 5.96 -47.80 -5.81
N PRO A 426 7.12 -48.31 -6.25
CA PRO A 426 8.05 -47.56 -7.08
C PRO A 426 7.38 -46.92 -8.30
N SER A 427 7.56 -45.62 -8.48
CA SER A 427 6.99 -44.87 -9.60
C SER A 427 7.68 -45.21 -10.93
N ALA A 428 7.06 -44.85 -12.04
CA ALA A 428 7.67 -44.99 -13.37
C ALA A 428 9.03 -44.24 -13.46
N ASN A 429 9.16 -43.09 -12.79
CA ASN A 429 10.42 -42.35 -12.72
C ASN A 429 11.48 -43.10 -11.89
N ALA A 430 11.09 -43.69 -10.75
CA ALA A 430 12.00 -44.52 -9.96
C ALA A 430 12.52 -45.70 -10.79
N ARG A 431 11.64 -46.42 -11.50
CA ARG A 431 12.02 -47.51 -12.40
C ARG A 431 12.98 -47.05 -13.50
N ARG A 432 12.69 -45.92 -14.16
CA ARG A 432 13.55 -45.34 -15.19
C ARG A 432 14.96 -45.06 -14.69
N ILE A 433 15.09 -44.48 -13.50
CA ILE A 433 16.40 -44.19 -12.87
C ILE A 433 17.13 -45.49 -12.54
N MET A 434 16.45 -46.49 -11.99
CA MET A 434 17.06 -47.79 -11.67
C MET A 434 17.50 -48.56 -12.92
N LEU A 435 16.70 -48.54 -14.00
CA LEU A 435 17.06 -49.13 -15.29
C LEU A 435 18.31 -48.46 -15.88
N ARG A 436 18.40 -47.13 -15.85
CA ARG A 436 19.62 -46.41 -16.29
C ARG A 436 20.84 -46.84 -15.48
N TRP A 437 20.68 -46.98 -14.16
CA TRP A 437 21.79 -47.41 -13.32
C TRP A 437 22.20 -48.86 -13.57
N LEU A 438 21.25 -49.77 -13.76
CA LEU A 438 21.50 -51.16 -14.12
C LEU A 438 22.24 -51.27 -15.45
N ALA A 439 21.83 -50.53 -16.47
CA ALA A 439 22.51 -50.48 -17.76
C ALA A 439 23.97 -50.00 -17.61
N MET A 440 24.22 -49.01 -16.75
CA MET A 440 25.59 -48.59 -16.42
C MET A 440 26.39 -49.69 -15.74
N ILE A 441 25.83 -50.37 -14.73
CA ILE A 441 26.48 -51.50 -14.05
C ILE A 441 26.83 -52.59 -15.06
N ALA A 442 25.90 -52.93 -15.95
CA ALA A 442 26.08 -53.98 -16.93
C ALA A 442 27.18 -53.65 -17.92
N ARG A 443 27.19 -52.43 -18.46
CA ARG A 443 28.26 -51.94 -19.33
C ARG A 443 29.62 -51.97 -18.62
N ASP A 444 29.68 -51.47 -17.39
CA ASP A 444 30.94 -51.35 -16.64
C ASP A 444 31.48 -52.72 -16.17
N GLN A 445 30.64 -53.75 -16.11
CA GLN A 445 31.01 -55.10 -15.67
C GLN A 445 30.97 -56.15 -16.81
N GLY A 446 30.62 -55.75 -18.03
CA GLY A 446 30.48 -56.66 -19.17
C GLY A 446 29.37 -57.71 -18.96
N LEU A 447 28.23 -57.31 -18.39
CA LEU A 447 27.10 -58.20 -18.12
C LEU A 447 26.05 -58.09 -19.21
N ASP A 448 25.45 -59.22 -19.57
CA ASP A 448 24.29 -59.28 -20.47
C ASP A 448 22.99 -59.29 -19.66
N LEU A 449 22.31 -58.15 -19.63
CA LEU A 449 21.05 -57.96 -18.90
C LEU A 449 19.85 -58.68 -19.52
N GLU A 450 19.98 -59.24 -20.73
CA GLU A 450 18.95 -60.10 -21.33
C GLU A 450 18.94 -61.51 -20.70
N THR A 451 20.02 -61.90 -20.01
CA THR A 451 20.16 -63.21 -19.37
C THR A 451 19.88 -63.16 -17.88
N GLU A 452 19.26 -64.22 -17.34
CA GLU A 452 19.03 -64.37 -15.89
C GLU A 452 20.34 -64.30 -15.10
N GLU A 453 21.40 -64.90 -15.64
CA GLU A 453 22.73 -64.89 -15.02
C GLU A 453 23.31 -63.45 -14.94
N GLY A 454 23.16 -62.66 -16.01
CA GLY A 454 23.61 -61.27 -16.03
C GLY A 454 22.85 -60.39 -15.04
N VAL A 455 21.53 -60.56 -14.92
CA VAL A 455 20.71 -59.83 -13.93
C VAL A 455 21.10 -60.20 -12.50
N VAL A 456 21.27 -61.50 -12.19
CA VAL A 456 21.72 -61.97 -10.86
C VAL A 456 23.11 -61.44 -10.52
N LYS A 457 24.02 -61.40 -11.51
CA LYS A 457 25.35 -60.78 -11.32
C LYS A 457 25.25 -59.27 -11.08
N ALA A 458 24.41 -58.56 -11.84
CA ALA A 458 24.21 -57.12 -11.68
C ALA A 458 23.68 -56.76 -10.27
N GLN A 459 22.78 -57.58 -9.72
CA GLN A 459 22.22 -57.39 -8.37
C GLN A 459 23.30 -57.28 -7.28
N LYS A 460 24.41 -58.03 -7.39
CA LYS A 460 25.53 -58.00 -6.42
C LYS A 460 26.23 -56.63 -6.38
N TYR A 461 26.06 -55.83 -7.41
CA TYR A 461 26.67 -54.50 -7.55
C TYR A 461 25.73 -53.36 -7.14
N ILE A 462 24.45 -53.64 -6.92
CA ILE A 462 23.49 -52.69 -6.37
C ILE A 462 23.73 -52.58 -4.86
N SER A 463 24.35 -51.48 -4.44
CA SER A 463 24.55 -51.20 -3.02
C SER A 463 24.40 -49.70 -2.75
N PRO A 464 23.95 -49.31 -1.54
CA PRO A 464 23.93 -47.91 -1.12
C PRO A 464 25.25 -47.16 -1.35
N LYS A 465 26.38 -47.82 -1.10
CA LYS A 465 27.72 -47.23 -1.25
C LYS A 465 28.05 -46.90 -2.71
N ARG A 466 27.73 -47.81 -3.65
CA ARG A 466 27.90 -47.56 -5.08
C ARG A 466 26.89 -46.55 -5.60
N ALA A 467 25.64 -46.66 -5.15
CA ALA A 467 24.57 -45.75 -5.53
C ALA A 467 24.94 -44.28 -5.28
N ARG A 468 25.56 -43.97 -4.15
CA ARG A 468 25.99 -42.60 -3.81
C ARG A 468 27.05 -42.00 -4.74
N LYS A 469 27.77 -42.84 -5.49
CA LYS A 469 28.88 -42.42 -6.36
C LYS A 469 28.54 -42.53 -7.85
N ALA A 470 27.42 -43.14 -8.19
CA ALA A 470 27.03 -43.37 -9.57
C ALA A 470 26.26 -42.14 -10.09
N GLU A 471 26.97 -41.23 -10.74
CA GLU A 471 26.36 -40.10 -11.45
C GLU A 471 25.71 -40.60 -12.74
N LEU A 472 24.39 -40.47 -12.84
CA LEU A 472 23.60 -40.98 -13.96
C LEU A 472 23.46 -39.97 -15.10
N ASN A 473 23.74 -38.69 -14.85
CA ASN A 473 23.64 -37.61 -15.82
C ASN A 473 24.54 -36.42 -15.46
N PHE A 474 24.47 -35.37 -16.29
CA PHE A 474 25.24 -34.15 -16.14
C PHE A 474 25.01 -33.44 -14.79
N TRP A 475 23.80 -33.51 -14.23
CA TRP A 475 23.46 -32.79 -13.00
C TRP A 475 23.93 -33.48 -11.72
N GLY A 476 24.56 -34.66 -11.83
CA GLY A 476 25.05 -35.44 -10.69
C GLY A 476 23.95 -36.25 -10.01
N THR A 477 22.88 -36.59 -10.72
CA THR A 477 21.79 -37.45 -10.23
C THR A 477 22.34 -38.79 -9.82
N THR A 478 22.05 -39.19 -8.58
CA THR A 478 22.46 -40.50 -8.07
C THR A 478 21.25 -41.40 -7.83
N PRO A 479 21.36 -42.71 -8.08
CA PRO A 479 20.28 -43.65 -7.79
C PRO A 479 20.08 -43.87 -6.28
N PHE A 480 20.94 -43.30 -5.43
CA PHE A 480 20.89 -43.50 -3.99
C PHE A 480 19.55 -43.07 -3.37
N GLY A 481 19.05 -41.88 -3.74
CA GLY A 481 17.77 -41.39 -3.23
C GLY A 481 16.60 -42.30 -3.63
N VAL A 482 16.62 -42.81 -4.86
CA VAL A 482 15.62 -43.74 -5.40
C VAL A 482 15.71 -45.09 -4.68
N LEU A 483 16.92 -45.67 -4.59
CA LEU A 483 17.16 -46.94 -3.94
C LEU A 483 16.70 -46.91 -2.47
N GLN A 484 16.98 -45.82 -1.75
CA GLN A 484 16.60 -45.69 -0.34
C GLN A 484 15.10 -45.43 -0.17
N SER A 485 14.47 -44.62 -1.03
CA SER A 485 13.09 -44.16 -0.81
C SER A 485 12.03 -45.06 -1.45
N ALA A 486 12.31 -45.60 -2.65
CA ALA A 486 11.40 -46.46 -3.39
C ALA A 486 11.58 -47.95 -3.05
N TYR A 487 12.81 -48.37 -2.74
CA TYR A 487 13.18 -49.80 -2.61
C TYR A 487 13.78 -50.15 -1.25
N ASP A 488 13.66 -49.25 -0.26
CA ASP A 488 14.12 -49.43 1.13
C ASP A 488 15.59 -49.85 1.27
N GLY A 489 16.42 -49.53 0.27
CA GLY A 489 17.84 -49.90 0.24
C GLY A 489 18.13 -51.30 -0.28
N GLU A 490 17.11 -52.08 -0.66
CA GLU A 490 17.23 -53.50 -0.99
C GLU A 490 17.42 -53.74 -2.49
N SER A 491 18.53 -54.39 -2.85
CA SER A 491 18.82 -54.74 -4.25
C SER A 491 17.84 -55.75 -4.84
N LYS A 492 17.28 -56.63 -4.00
CA LYS A 492 16.29 -57.64 -4.42
C LYS A 492 14.97 -56.99 -4.83
N SER A 493 14.49 -56.03 -4.05
CA SER A 493 13.27 -55.25 -4.33
C SER A 493 13.33 -54.57 -5.70
N VAL A 494 14.49 -54.03 -6.08
CA VAL A 494 14.70 -53.43 -7.41
C VAL A 494 14.50 -54.44 -8.54
N ILE A 495 15.13 -55.61 -8.46
CA ILE A 495 15.07 -56.62 -9.53
C ILE A 495 13.65 -57.20 -9.63
N ASP A 496 13.02 -57.48 -8.50
CA ASP A 496 11.66 -58.06 -8.44
C ASP A 496 10.61 -57.09 -9.03
N ASP A 497 10.70 -55.79 -8.73
CA ASP A 497 9.80 -54.76 -9.30
C ASP A 497 10.00 -54.59 -10.82
N LEU A 498 11.24 -54.55 -11.30
CA LEU A 498 11.52 -54.39 -12.72
C LEU A 498 11.05 -55.60 -13.55
N ARG A 499 11.18 -56.81 -13.00
CA ARG A 499 10.67 -58.04 -13.63
C ARG A 499 9.15 -58.09 -13.70
N SER A 500 8.49 -57.78 -12.59
CA SER A 500 7.02 -57.85 -12.49
C SER A 500 6.30 -56.82 -13.35
N ASN A 501 6.94 -55.69 -13.65
CA ASN A 501 6.35 -54.62 -14.48
C ASN A 501 6.68 -54.73 -15.98
N GLY A 502 7.19 -55.88 -16.45
CA GLY A 502 7.42 -56.14 -17.87
C GLY A 502 8.41 -55.18 -18.53
N SER A 503 9.23 -54.48 -17.73
CA SER A 503 10.35 -53.71 -18.24
C SER A 503 11.31 -54.74 -18.81
N LYS A 504 11.45 -54.82 -20.15
CA LYS A 504 12.54 -55.59 -20.73
C LYS A 504 13.82 -55.00 -20.13
N ILE A 505 14.52 -55.80 -19.34
CA ILE A 505 15.80 -55.43 -18.75
C ILE A 505 16.90 -55.44 -19.85
N GLY A 506 16.53 -55.82 -21.09
CA GLY A 506 17.31 -55.69 -22.34
C GLY A 506 17.00 -54.43 -23.13
#